data_AF-A0A9D8EPS8-F1
#
_entry.id   AF-A0A9D8EPS8-F1
#
_cell.length_a   1.000
_cell.length_b   1.000
_cell.length_c   1.000
_cell.angle_alpha   90.00
_cell.angle_beta   90.00
_cell.angle_gamma   90.00
#
_symmetry.space_group_name_H-M   'P 1'
#
loop_
_entity.id
_entity.type
_entity.pdbx_description
1 polymer ?
#
loop_
_entity_poly.entity_id
_entity_poly.type
_entity_poly.pdbx_seq_one_letter_code
_entity_poly.pdbx_strand_id
1 'polypeptide(L)'
;FFFDGFRSSHEIQKVAVIDYKDFAKLVDYDALKKFRDRALNPEHPVTRGTAQNPDIFFQAKESQNRFHQAVPEIVAGYMKKISDLTGRQYNLFDYCGAPDAENIIVAMGSVVETVEETIDYLLEKGEKVGMVKVRLYRPFAPEHFLRVMPDTVKRIAVLDRTKEPGSLGEPLYEDVKTMFYNTDKKPLIIGGIYGLSSKDTTPSQIKAVFDNLKTENPKKKFTIGIKDDLTHYSLDIKDEIVTSTEGIVRCKFWGLGSDGTVGANKNSIKIIGDNTDLYAQGYFEYDSKKSGGVTISHLRFGKSPIKSTYLVDYADFIACHNQAYVNQYDLLKGLKKGGTFLLNCEWSQGELDRKLPVSIKIYLSVNNINFYIIDAIKIAQQLGLGNRINMIMQAAFFKLADVIPINDAVRYMKEAVVKTYGAKGEDIVKMNHNAIDRGVNALIKVDVPASWKDKVDTAVISEAQEPDFVKNILRVVNRHEGDSIPVSAFVGAEDGSFPPGTSKYEKRGIAINVPEWQKDNCIQCNQCSFVCPHAVIRPFLLDEEEAKNAPEGFEILDAKGKGLEGLKYRIQVSYLDCTGCGNCAERCPAKEKALVMRPFSTQEKQKAFWDFAVTVKPKENLVPSDTVKGSQFRQP
;
A
#
# COMPACT_ATOMS: atom_id res chain seq x y z
N PHE A 1 3.81 24.98 -4.08
CA PHE A 1 2.89 24.21 -3.21
C PHE A 1 3.26 22.75 -3.37
N PHE A 2 3.44 22.03 -2.27
CA PHE A 2 3.71 20.61 -2.28
C PHE A 2 2.94 19.94 -1.14
N PHE A 3 2.74 18.64 -1.25
CA PHE A 3 2.15 17.75 -0.25
C PHE A 3 2.71 16.35 -0.48
N ASP A 4 2.60 15.49 0.51
CA ASP A 4 3.31 14.22 0.51
C ASP A 4 2.72 13.25 -0.52
N GLY A 5 3.60 12.71 -1.38
CA GLY A 5 3.28 11.67 -2.36
C GLY A 5 2.68 10.45 -1.67
N PHE A 6 1.63 9.89 -2.27
CA PHE A 6 0.71 8.89 -1.70
C PHE A 6 0.02 9.30 -0.40
N ARG A 7 0.77 9.54 0.68
CA ARG A 7 0.25 9.76 2.04
C ARG A 7 -0.77 10.89 2.14
N SER A 8 -0.63 11.94 1.34
CA SER A 8 -1.67 12.98 1.18
C SER A 8 -2.31 12.95 -0.21
N SER A 9 -1.50 12.80 -1.26
CA SER A 9 -2.02 12.86 -2.65
C SER A 9 -3.05 11.78 -3.03
N HIS A 10 -3.03 10.62 -2.34
CA HIS A 10 -3.91 9.48 -2.61
C HIS A 10 -4.74 9.09 -1.39
N GLU A 11 -4.59 9.79 -0.27
CA GLU A 11 -5.49 9.66 0.87
C GLU A 11 -6.81 10.35 0.53
N ILE A 12 -7.91 9.62 0.70
CA ILE A 12 -9.25 10.16 0.54
C ILE A 12 -9.70 10.64 1.90
N GLN A 13 -10.07 11.91 1.99
CA GLN A 13 -10.73 12.47 3.16
C GLN A 13 -12.01 13.21 2.77
N LYS A 14 -12.99 13.22 3.68
CA LYS A 14 -14.08 14.20 3.65
C LYS A 14 -13.52 15.57 4.02
N VAL A 15 -13.58 16.52 3.09
CA VAL A 15 -13.02 17.88 3.26
C VAL A 15 -14.05 18.94 2.87
N ALA A 16 -13.90 20.13 3.45
CA ALA A 16 -14.63 21.32 3.01
C ALA A 16 -13.91 21.94 1.81
N VAL A 17 -14.58 22.00 0.65
CA VAL A 17 -14.07 22.66 -0.57
C VAL A 17 -14.54 24.12 -0.63
N ILE A 18 -13.75 24.97 -1.26
CA ILE A 18 -14.07 26.39 -1.46
C ILE A 18 -14.57 26.58 -2.90
N ASP A 19 -15.72 27.23 -3.06
CA ASP A 19 -16.28 27.53 -4.39
C ASP A 19 -15.39 28.52 -5.15
N TYR A 20 -15.32 28.38 -6.48
CA TYR A 20 -14.52 29.27 -7.34
C TYR A 20 -14.95 30.74 -7.25
N LYS A 21 -16.23 31.00 -6.99
CA LYS A 21 -16.74 32.37 -6.79
C LYS A 21 -16.13 33.05 -5.56
N ASP A 22 -15.78 32.29 -4.53
CA ASP A 22 -15.19 32.83 -3.31
C ASP A 22 -13.68 33.00 -3.46
N PHE A 23 -13.01 32.12 -4.21
CA PHE A 23 -11.63 32.36 -4.63
C PHE A 23 -11.49 33.63 -5.48
N ALA A 24 -12.41 33.90 -6.39
CA ALA A 24 -12.39 35.10 -7.24
C ALA A 24 -12.38 36.39 -6.40
N LYS A 25 -13.09 36.42 -5.26
CA LYS A 25 -13.12 37.57 -4.35
C LYS A 25 -11.77 37.84 -3.66
N LEU A 26 -10.89 36.84 -3.60
CA LEU A 26 -9.59 36.96 -2.95
C LEU A 26 -8.50 37.50 -3.90
N VAL A 27 -8.71 37.41 -5.22
CA VAL A 27 -7.72 37.81 -6.24
C VAL A 27 -7.44 39.31 -6.16
N ASP A 28 -6.15 39.67 -6.11
CA ASP A 28 -5.70 41.04 -6.33
C ASP A 28 -5.72 41.36 -7.84
N TYR A 29 -6.82 41.97 -8.29
CA TYR A 29 -7.03 42.31 -9.69
C TYR A 29 -6.10 43.42 -10.20
N ASP A 30 -5.60 44.29 -9.32
CA ASP A 30 -4.61 45.30 -9.69
C ASP A 30 -3.24 44.65 -9.94
N ALA A 31 -2.83 43.71 -9.10
CA ALA A 31 -1.63 42.91 -9.31
C ALA A 31 -1.75 42.05 -10.58
N LEU A 32 -2.92 41.46 -10.83
CA LEU A 32 -3.20 40.72 -12.06
C LEU A 32 -3.09 41.62 -13.29
N LYS A 33 -3.67 42.82 -13.25
CA LYS A 33 -3.54 43.81 -14.34
C LYS A 33 -2.07 44.18 -14.57
N LYS A 34 -1.32 44.53 -13.52
CA LYS A 34 0.13 44.83 -13.60
C LYS A 34 0.95 43.64 -14.13
N PHE A 35 0.53 42.41 -13.90
CA PHE A 35 1.15 41.23 -14.49
C PHE A 35 0.89 41.18 -16.01
N ARG A 36 -0.35 41.41 -16.45
CA ARG A 36 -0.71 41.47 -17.88
C ARG A 36 -0.01 42.62 -18.61
N ASP A 37 0.01 43.81 -18.01
CA ASP A 37 0.69 44.99 -18.56
C ASP A 37 2.21 44.76 -18.73
N ARG A 38 2.80 43.85 -17.95
CA ARG A 38 4.21 43.42 -18.08
C ARG A 38 4.38 42.18 -18.97
N ALA A 39 3.38 41.70 -19.69
CA ALA A 39 3.56 40.59 -20.62
C ALA A 39 4.46 41.00 -21.81
N LEU A 40 5.09 40.03 -22.46
CA LEU A 40 5.76 40.28 -23.73
C LEU A 40 4.69 40.53 -24.79
N ASN A 41 4.68 41.74 -25.36
CA ASN A 41 3.75 42.15 -26.39
C ASN A 41 4.49 43.09 -27.37
N PRO A 42 4.39 42.88 -28.70
CA PRO A 42 4.95 43.79 -29.69
C PRO A 42 4.47 45.25 -29.60
N GLU A 43 3.27 45.50 -29.05
CA GLU A 43 2.72 46.85 -28.88
C GLU A 43 3.38 47.65 -27.75
N HIS A 44 4.05 46.97 -26.81
CA HIS A 44 4.82 47.57 -25.73
C HIS A 44 6.08 46.70 -25.43
N PRO A 45 7.04 46.68 -26.38
CA PRO A 45 8.11 45.68 -26.38
C PRO A 45 9.15 45.94 -25.28
N VAL A 46 9.68 44.86 -24.72
CA VAL A 46 10.81 44.86 -23.78
C VAL A 46 11.74 43.68 -24.08
N THR A 47 13.03 43.83 -23.83
CA THR A 47 14.00 42.72 -23.89
C THR A 47 14.19 42.11 -22.50
N ARG A 48 14.17 40.77 -22.40
CA ARG A 48 14.38 40.02 -21.14
C ARG A 48 15.40 38.91 -21.36
N GLY A 49 16.10 38.52 -20.30
CA GLY A 49 17.08 37.44 -20.37
C GLY A 49 18.36 37.83 -21.11
N THR A 50 18.78 39.09 -21.01
CA THR A 50 20.06 39.55 -21.57
C THR A 50 21.24 38.80 -20.95
N ALA A 51 22.30 38.57 -21.73
CA ALA A 51 23.59 38.21 -21.17
C ALA A 51 24.21 39.43 -20.46
N GLN A 52 24.68 39.24 -19.23
CA GLN A 52 25.27 40.30 -18.41
C GLN A 52 26.66 39.89 -17.95
N ASN A 53 27.60 40.83 -17.98
CA ASN A 53 28.94 40.65 -17.45
C ASN A 53 28.94 40.74 -15.91
N PRO A 54 30.07 40.42 -15.25
CA PRO A 54 30.20 40.55 -13.79
C PRO A 54 30.02 41.98 -13.25
N ASP A 55 30.13 43.00 -14.10
CA ASP A 55 30.02 44.41 -13.76
C ASP A 55 28.63 44.84 -13.28
N ILE A 56 27.56 44.19 -13.75
CA ILE A 56 26.16 44.53 -13.37
C ILE A 56 25.32 43.34 -12.90
N PHE A 57 25.75 42.11 -13.15
CA PHE A 57 24.92 40.92 -12.85
C PHE A 57 24.59 40.81 -11.36
N PHE A 58 25.57 41.07 -10.48
CA PHE A 58 25.36 40.93 -9.04
C PHE A 58 24.34 41.95 -8.51
N GLN A 59 24.48 43.22 -8.90
CA GLN A 59 23.55 44.29 -8.53
C GLN A 59 22.14 44.01 -9.07
N ALA A 60 22.03 43.50 -10.30
CA ALA A 60 20.75 43.11 -10.88
C ALA A 60 20.08 41.96 -10.11
N LYS A 61 20.85 40.99 -9.61
CA LYS A 61 20.33 39.91 -8.75
C LYS A 61 19.87 40.41 -7.40
N GLU A 62 20.67 41.21 -6.71
CA GLU A 62 20.30 41.79 -5.39
C GLU A 62 19.08 42.71 -5.47
N SER A 63 18.81 43.34 -6.63
CA SER A 63 17.62 44.17 -6.83
C SER A 63 16.29 43.40 -6.65
N GLN A 64 16.33 42.06 -6.71
CA GLN A 64 15.17 41.19 -6.54
C GLN A 64 14.81 40.97 -5.06
N ASN A 65 15.72 41.25 -4.12
CA ASN A 65 15.57 40.95 -2.70
C ASN A 65 14.29 41.51 -2.09
N ARG A 66 13.92 42.75 -2.46
CA ARG A 66 12.69 43.40 -1.96
C ARG A 66 11.42 42.57 -2.23
N PHE A 67 11.39 41.81 -3.32
CA PHE A 67 10.23 40.98 -3.65
C PHE A 67 10.21 39.74 -2.76
N HIS A 68 11.35 39.09 -2.53
CA HIS A 68 11.46 37.93 -1.64
C HIS A 68 11.19 38.29 -0.17
N GLN A 69 11.68 39.44 0.29
CA GLN A 69 11.44 39.96 1.65
C GLN A 69 9.95 40.23 1.91
N ALA A 70 9.18 40.61 0.89
CA ALA A 70 7.74 40.86 1.01
C ALA A 70 6.87 39.59 0.99
N VAL A 71 7.39 38.46 0.46
CA VAL A 71 6.60 37.22 0.31
C VAL A 71 6.00 36.71 1.63
N PRO A 72 6.74 36.62 2.75
CA PRO A 72 6.18 36.16 4.02
C PRO A 72 4.90 36.90 4.44
N GLU A 73 4.92 38.24 4.41
CA GLU A 73 3.75 39.05 4.78
C GLU A 73 2.60 38.93 3.78
N ILE A 74 2.90 38.83 2.48
CA ILE A 74 1.88 38.57 1.44
C ILE A 74 1.19 37.23 1.71
N VAL A 75 1.96 36.18 1.97
CA VAL A 75 1.43 34.83 2.26
C VAL A 75 0.62 34.84 3.55
N ALA A 76 1.12 35.45 4.62
CA ALA A 76 0.41 35.59 5.89
C ALA A 76 -0.92 36.35 5.71
N GLY A 77 -0.92 37.42 4.91
CA GLY A 77 -2.14 38.17 4.57
C GLY A 77 -3.17 37.32 3.84
N TYR A 78 -2.76 36.51 2.86
CA TYR A 78 -3.67 35.59 2.16
C TYR A 78 -4.13 34.42 3.03
N MET A 79 -3.25 33.87 3.88
CA MET A 79 -3.64 32.87 4.88
C MET A 79 -4.71 33.42 5.81
N LYS A 80 -4.55 34.65 6.31
CA LYS A 80 -5.58 35.32 7.12
C LYS A 80 -6.90 35.45 6.35
N LYS A 81 -6.90 35.90 5.10
CA LYS A 81 -8.13 35.99 4.28
C LYS A 81 -8.81 34.63 4.11
N ILE A 82 -8.05 33.56 3.94
CA ILE A 82 -8.57 32.19 3.88
C ILE A 82 -9.12 31.76 5.24
N SER A 83 -8.44 32.10 6.34
CA SER A 83 -8.92 31.84 7.70
C SER A 83 -10.24 32.56 7.98
N ASP A 84 -10.36 33.83 7.59
CA ASP A 84 -11.59 34.62 7.74
C ASP A 84 -12.75 34.02 6.92
N LEU A 85 -12.47 33.52 5.71
CA LEU A 85 -13.48 32.89 4.84
C LEU A 85 -13.94 31.52 5.34
N THR A 86 -13.02 30.73 5.90
CA THR A 86 -13.23 29.29 6.11
C THR A 86 -13.33 28.87 7.57
N GLY A 87 -13.00 29.77 8.50
CA GLY A 87 -12.84 29.51 9.94
C GLY A 87 -11.57 28.75 10.31
N ARG A 88 -10.82 28.20 9.35
CA ARG A 88 -9.60 27.41 9.60
C ARG A 88 -8.38 28.32 9.69
N GLN A 89 -7.75 28.37 10.85
CA GLN A 89 -6.60 29.24 11.08
C GLN A 89 -5.32 28.65 10.48
N TYR A 90 -4.60 29.48 9.71
CA TYR A 90 -3.28 29.16 9.16
C TYR A 90 -2.33 30.34 9.35
N ASN A 91 -1.08 30.04 9.70
CA ASN A 91 0.04 30.97 9.72
C ASN A 91 1.23 30.40 8.94
N LEU A 92 2.31 31.17 8.78
CA LEU A 92 3.54 30.67 8.14
C LEU A 92 4.14 29.48 8.92
N PHE A 93 4.00 29.56 10.25
CA PHE A 93 4.31 28.51 11.21
C PHE A 93 3.16 28.44 12.22
N ASP A 94 2.65 27.25 12.49
CA ASP A 94 1.59 27.05 13.50
C ASP A 94 2.14 26.26 14.68
N TYR A 95 1.82 26.66 15.91
CA TYR A 95 2.14 25.91 17.10
C TYR A 95 0.95 25.08 17.59
N CYS A 96 1.20 23.86 18.05
CA CYS A 96 0.23 23.06 18.82
C CYS A 96 0.93 22.32 19.96
N GLY A 97 0.29 22.22 21.13
CA GLY A 97 0.85 21.55 22.31
C GLY A 97 0.64 22.35 23.59
N ALA A 98 1.35 21.94 24.64
CA ALA A 98 1.30 22.60 25.94
C ALA A 98 1.84 24.04 25.85
N PRO A 99 1.13 25.06 26.35
CA PRO A 99 1.64 26.44 26.38
C PRO A 99 2.98 26.60 27.11
N ASP A 100 3.29 25.69 28.04
CA ASP A 100 4.54 25.61 28.79
C ASP A 100 5.43 24.43 28.36
N ALA A 101 5.33 23.99 27.09
CA ALA A 101 6.12 22.88 26.57
C ALA A 101 7.64 23.13 26.73
N GLU A 102 8.35 22.08 27.15
CA GLU A 102 9.81 22.11 27.26
C GLU A 102 10.50 21.40 26.08
N ASN A 103 9.81 20.43 25.47
CA ASN A 103 10.32 19.61 24.38
C ASN A 103 9.37 19.70 23.20
N ILE A 104 9.86 20.11 22.03
CA ILE A 104 9.03 20.25 20.84
C ILE A 104 9.59 19.52 19.63
N ILE A 105 8.71 19.20 18.69
CA ILE A 105 9.06 18.75 17.35
C ILE A 105 8.90 19.92 16.37
N VAL A 106 9.75 20.01 15.35
CA VAL A 106 9.56 20.87 14.18
C VAL A 106 9.47 19.98 12.95
N ALA A 107 8.36 20.06 12.23
CA ALA A 107 8.10 19.17 11.09
C ALA A 107 7.24 19.84 10.01
N MET A 108 7.19 19.19 8.85
CA MET A 108 6.48 19.67 7.66
C MET A 108 5.83 18.49 6.92
N GLY A 109 4.83 18.76 6.08
CA GLY A 109 4.13 17.71 5.32
C GLY A 109 3.07 17.01 6.16
N SER A 110 2.73 15.76 5.83
CA SER A 110 1.62 15.04 6.46
C SER A 110 1.91 14.63 7.90
N VAL A 111 3.18 14.44 8.26
CA VAL A 111 3.58 13.94 9.59
C VAL A 111 3.09 14.84 10.73
N VAL A 112 2.88 16.13 10.45
CA VAL A 112 2.38 17.09 11.45
C VAL A 112 1.03 16.67 12.02
N GLU A 113 0.18 15.99 11.24
CA GLU A 113 -1.11 15.50 11.73
C GLU A 113 -0.91 14.33 12.70
N THR A 114 0.00 13.39 12.40
CA THR A 114 0.35 12.29 13.32
C THR A 114 1.06 12.79 14.57
N VAL A 115 1.94 13.79 14.45
CA VAL A 115 2.60 14.41 15.60
C VAL A 115 1.59 15.12 16.48
N GLU A 116 0.65 15.85 15.91
CA GLU A 116 -0.42 16.50 16.68
C GLU A 116 -1.31 15.49 17.40
N GLU A 117 -1.73 14.40 16.73
CA GLU A 117 -2.48 13.33 17.38
C GLU A 117 -1.71 12.69 18.54
N THR A 118 -0.39 12.52 18.37
CA THR A 118 0.48 12.01 19.44
C THR A 118 0.63 13.01 20.59
N ILE A 119 0.72 14.30 20.29
CA ILE A 119 0.75 15.37 21.29
C ILE A 119 -0.55 15.36 22.09
N ASP A 120 -1.73 15.28 21.44
CA ASP A 120 -3.02 15.22 22.11
C ASP A 120 -3.05 14.08 23.15
N TYR A 121 -2.59 12.88 22.78
CA TYR A 121 -2.45 11.74 23.69
C TYR A 121 -1.47 11.99 24.85
N LEU A 122 -0.31 12.61 24.58
CA LEU A 122 0.71 12.87 25.61
C LEU A 122 0.27 13.97 26.58
N LEU A 123 -0.48 14.98 26.11
CA LEU A 123 -1.05 16.03 26.96
C LEU A 123 -2.04 15.45 27.97
N GLU A 124 -2.87 14.48 27.58
CA GLU A 124 -3.75 13.75 28.51
C GLU A 124 -2.98 12.98 29.59
N LYS A 125 -1.70 12.66 29.34
CA LYS A 125 -0.78 12.06 30.32
C LYS A 125 0.02 13.08 31.13
N GLY A 126 -0.24 14.37 30.95
CA GLY A 126 0.42 15.47 31.69
C GLY A 126 1.80 15.84 31.14
N GLU A 127 2.15 15.42 29.92
CA GLU A 127 3.45 15.70 29.32
C GLU A 127 3.52 17.13 28.75
N LYS A 128 4.66 17.79 28.95
CA LYS A 128 4.90 19.17 28.46
C LYS A 128 5.54 19.17 27.08
N VAL A 129 4.77 18.74 26.08
CA VAL A 129 5.22 18.57 24.69
C VAL A 129 4.46 19.45 23.72
N GLY A 130 5.06 19.74 22.57
CA GLY A 130 4.40 20.45 21.48
C GLY A 130 5.10 20.31 20.15
N MET A 131 4.64 21.06 19.16
CA MET A 131 5.21 21.09 17.82
C MET A 131 5.05 22.46 17.17
N VAL A 132 6.02 22.83 16.34
CA VAL A 132 5.86 23.88 15.31
C VAL A 132 5.70 23.23 13.94
N LYS A 133 4.57 23.49 13.29
CA LYS A 133 4.25 23.05 11.93
C LYS A 133 4.76 24.08 10.93
N VAL A 134 5.63 23.66 10.02
CA VAL A 134 6.15 24.55 8.96
C VAL A 134 5.18 24.55 7.78
N ARG A 135 4.63 25.72 7.43
CA ARG A 135 3.71 25.89 6.27
C ARG A 135 4.41 26.58 5.11
N LEU A 136 5.11 27.68 5.38
CA LEU A 136 5.95 28.36 4.40
C LEU A 136 7.43 28.04 4.67
N TYR A 137 7.97 27.07 3.94
CA TYR A 137 9.39 26.71 4.07
C TYR A 137 10.33 27.74 3.42
N ARG A 138 9.92 28.33 2.29
CA ARG A 138 10.72 29.31 1.54
C ARG A 138 9.85 30.45 1.01
N PRO A 139 10.27 31.72 1.21
CA PRO A 139 11.36 32.17 2.09
C PRO A 139 11.11 31.80 3.56
N PHE A 140 12.14 31.39 4.29
CA PHE A 140 12.04 31.06 5.71
C PHE A 140 11.96 32.36 6.51
N ALA A 141 10.99 32.48 7.43
CA ALA A 141 10.72 33.71 8.18
C ALA A 141 10.94 33.53 9.69
N PRO A 142 12.18 33.71 10.21
CA PRO A 142 12.54 33.51 11.61
C PRO A 142 11.61 34.17 12.63
N GLU A 143 11.22 35.42 12.38
CA GLU A 143 10.38 36.19 13.30
C GLU A 143 8.99 35.56 13.49
N HIS A 144 8.41 34.99 12.44
CA HIS A 144 7.13 34.29 12.51
C HIS A 144 7.26 32.95 13.24
N PHE A 145 8.37 32.23 13.05
CA PHE A 145 8.65 30.99 13.78
C PHE A 145 8.79 31.26 15.28
N LEU A 146 9.65 32.20 15.66
CA LEU A 146 9.94 32.50 17.06
C LEU A 146 8.70 33.04 17.81
N ARG A 147 7.81 33.76 17.11
CA ARG A 147 6.57 34.30 17.68
C ARG A 147 5.60 33.22 18.16
N VAL A 148 5.53 32.07 17.48
CA VAL A 148 4.58 31.00 17.82
C VAL A 148 5.14 29.98 18.80
N MET A 149 6.46 29.91 18.95
CA MET A 149 7.12 28.94 19.81
C MET A 149 7.12 29.40 21.28
N PRO A 150 6.72 28.56 22.26
CA PRO A 150 6.79 28.93 23.68
C PRO A 150 8.20 29.27 24.17
N ASP A 151 8.29 30.23 25.09
CA ASP A 151 9.55 30.64 25.70
C ASP A 151 10.19 29.55 26.56
N THR A 152 9.38 28.66 27.12
CA THR A 152 9.78 27.52 27.96
C THR A 152 10.53 26.40 27.22
N VAL A 153 10.56 26.43 25.88
CA VAL A 153 11.21 25.39 25.07
C VAL A 153 12.71 25.31 25.36
N LYS A 154 13.15 24.12 25.78
CA LYS A 154 14.55 23.78 26.08
C LYS A 154 15.16 22.86 25.03
N ARG A 155 14.36 22.00 24.39
CA ARG A 155 14.84 21.00 23.43
C ARG A 155 13.92 20.88 22.21
N ILE A 156 14.51 20.72 21.04
CA ILE A 156 13.85 20.70 19.73
C ILE A 156 14.36 19.49 18.94
N ALA A 157 13.46 18.64 18.47
CA ALA A 157 13.75 17.66 17.42
C ALA A 157 13.19 18.15 16.09
N VAL A 158 14.05 18.28 15.08
CA VAL A 158 13.64 18.63 13.73
C VAL A 158 13.53 17.36 12.89
N LEU A 159 12.37 17.14 12.27
CA LEU A 159 12.11 15.96 11.46
C LEU A 159 12.11 16.31 9.97
N ASP A 160 13.05 15.70 9.25
CA ASP A 160 13.24 15.88 7.81
C ASP A 160 12.81 14.62 7.05
N ARG A 161 12.02 14.82 5.99
CA ARG A 161 11.57 13.76 5.08
C ARG A 161 12.48 13.62 3.86
N THR A 162 13.78 13.70 4.09
CA THR A 162 14.82 13.62 3.07
C THR A 162 16.11 13.08 3.67
N LYS A 163 17.08 12.73 2.83
CA LYS A 163 18.43 12.37 3.23
C LYS A 163 19.41 13.04 2.27
N GLU A 164 20.37 13.78 2.81
CA GLU A 164 21.46 14.39 2.05
C GLU A 164 22.80 13.72 2.46
N PRO A 165 23.25 12.68 1.72
CA PRO A 165 24.44 11.95 2.10
C PRO A 165 25.69 12.84 2.20
N GLY A 166 26.32 12.87 3.37
CA GLY A 166 27.53 13.64 3.63
C GLY A 166 27.29 15.06 4.14
N SER A 167 26.04 15.52 4.26
CA SER A 167 25.75 16.84 4.83
C SER A 167 25.96 16.88 6.35
N LEU A 168 26.06 18.10 6.91
CA LEU A 168 26.16 18.28 8.36
C LEU A 168 24.82 17.97 9.04
N GLY A 169 23.70 18.26 8.39
CA GLY A 169 22.39 17.68 8.65
C GLY A 169 21.41 17.96 7.51
N GLU A 170 20.15 17.62 7.72
CA GLU A 170 19.10 17.79 6.71
C GLU A 170 18.60 19.24 6.62
N PRO A 171 17.97 19.65 5.50
CA PRO A 171 17.70 21.05 5.20
C PRO A 171 16.88 21.80 6.26
N LEU A 172 15.79 21.22 6.78
CA LEU A 172 14.97 21.91 7.78
C LEU A 172 15.70 22.00 9.12
N TYR A 173 16.41 20.93 9.50
CA TYR A 173 17.28 20.95 10.68
C TYR A 173 18.34 22.06 10.60
N GLU A 174 19.03 22.20 9.46
CA GLU A 174 20.05 23.24 9.28
C GLU A 174 19.45 24.65 9.32
N ASP A 175 18.27 24.88 8.71
CA ASP A 175 17.58 26.16 8.77
C ASP A 175 17.20 26.55 10.20
N VAL A 176 16.61 25.62 10.96
CA VAL A 176 16.21 25.84 12.35
C VAL A 176 17.46 26.13 13.20
N LYS A 177 18.53 25.35 13.04
CA LYS A 177 19.77 25.56 13.78
C LYS A 177 20.42 26.91 13.46
N THR A 178 20.42 27.31 12.19
CA THR A 178 20.96 28.59 11.72
C THR A 178 20.15 29.76 12.25
N MET A 179 18.83 29.64 12.26
CA MET A 179 17.93 30.63 12.83
C MET A 179 18.27 30.93 14.31
N PHE A 180 18.47 29.90 15.13
CA PHE A 180 18.83 30.06 16.56
C PHE A 180 20.26 30.54 16.80
N TYR A 181 21.14 30.51 15.78
CA TYR A 181 22.51 31.01 15.94
C TYR A 181 22.52 32.50 16.30
N ASN A 182 21.60 33.27 15.71
CA ASN A 182 21.47 34.72 15.92
C ASN A 182 20.53 35.11 17.09
N THR A 183 20.14 34.16 17.94
CA THR A 183 19.26 34.43 19.10
C THR A 183 19.97 34.14 20.42
N ASP A 184 19.61 34.85 21.49
CA ASP A 184 20.11 34.56 22.85
C ASP A 184 19.59 33.20 23.39
N LYS A 185 18.44 32.75 22.90
CA LYS A 185 17.88 31.44 23.21
C LYS A 185 18.72 30.34 22.54
N LYS A 186 19.23 29.39 23.33
CA LYS A 186 20.06 28.28 22.85
C LYS A 186 19.48 26.92 23.27
N PRO A 187 18.30 26.51 22.73
CA PRO A 187 17.77 25.20 23.03
C PRO A 187 18.70 24.10 22.45
N LEU A 188 18.63 22.89 22.99
CA LEU A 188 19.22 21.73 22.32
C LEU A 188 18.43 21.46 21.03
N ILE A 189 19.11 21.40 19.89
CA ILE A 189 18.48 21.10 18.59
C ILE A 189 19.10 19.83 18.03
N ILE A 190 18.27 18.83 17.77
CA ILE A 190 18.64 17.54 17.17
C ILE A 190 17.88 17.30 15.87
N GLY A 191 18.43 16.51 14.96
CA GLY A 191 17.87 16.23 13.64
C GLY A 191 17.54 14.75 13.47
N GLY A 192 16.38 14.47 12.87
CA GLY A 192 15.89 13.13 12.61
C GLY A 192 15.34 12.95 11.21
N ILE A 193 15.62 11.81 10.58
CA ILE A 193 15.06 11.45 9.27
C ILE A 193 13.88 10.49 9.48
N TYR A 194 12.81 10.70 8.71
CA TYR A 194 11.63 9.82 8.72
C TYR A 194 11.04 9.64 7.32
N GLY A 195 10.16 8.66 7.18
CA GLY A 195 9.16 8.63 6.10
C GLY A 195 9.69 8.55 4.66
N LEU A 196 10.96 8.22 4.45
CA LEU A 196 11.56 8.07 3.12
C LEU A 196 10.80 7.02 2.31
N SER A 197 10.50 7.36 1.05
CA SER A 197 9.72 6.49 0.15
C SER A 197 8.42 5.96 0.78
N SER A 198 7.70 6.82 1.50
CA SER A 198 6.44 6.47 2.18
C SER A 198 6.57 5.43 3.29
N LYS A 199 7.74 5.26 3.90
CA LYS A 199 7.88 4.48 5.15
C LYS A 199 6.86 4.98 6.18
N ASP A 200 6.09 4.07 6.75
CA ASP A 200 5.03 4.43 7.68
C ASP A 200 5.61 5.05 8.95
N THR A 201 5.03 6.16 9.39
CA THR A 201 5.49 6.92 10.55
C THR A 201 4.38 6.96 11.57
N THR A 202 4.47 6.12 12.58
CA THR A 202 3.38 5.87 13.55
C THR A 202 3.50 6.76 14.79
N PRO A 203 2.42 6.90 15.57
CA PRO A 203 2.46 7.59 16.86
C PRO A 203 3.52 7.05 17.84
N SER A 204 3.71 5.72 17.89
CA SER A 204 4.76 5.09 18.69
C SER A 204 6.17 5.58 18.31
N GLN A 205 6.43 5.78 17.01
CA GLN A 205 7.69 6.33 16.53
C GLN A 205 7.84 7.81 16.91
N ILE A 206 6.77 8.61 16.85
CA ILE A 206 6.78 10.01 17.30
C ILE A 206 7.03 10.09 18.81
N LYS A 207 6.40 9.22 19.62
CA LYS A 207 6.70 9.13 21.05
C LYS A 207 8.18 8.84 21.29
N ALA A 208 8.81 7.95 20.51
CA ALA A 208 10.24 7.68 20.63
C ALA A 208 11.11 8.93 20.40
N VAL A 209 10.69 9.86 19.53
CA VAL A 209 11.35 11.17 19.34
C VAL A 209 11.27 12.03 20.60
N PHE A 210 10.08 12.14 21.20
CA PHE A 210 9.91 12.87 22.46
C PHE A 210 10.68 12.21 23.62
N ASP A 211 10.69 10.89 23.69
CA ASP A 211 11.45 10.14 24.70
C ASP A 211 12.96 10.37 24.52
N ASN A 212 13.47 10.38 23.28
CA ASN A 212 14.86 10.72 22.98
C ASN A 212 15.22 12.13 23.46
N LEU A 213 14.35 13.13 23.21
CA LEU A 213 14.55 14.51 23.69
C LEU A 213 14.67 14.59 25.23
N LYS A 214 13.94 13.74 25.96
CA LYS A 214 13.93 13.73 27.43
C LYS A 214 15.16 13.04 28.04
N THR A 215 15.94 12.31 27.26
CA THR A 215 17.15 11.65 27.78
C THR A 215 18.24 12.66 28.15
N GLU A 216 19.15 12.27 29.04
CA GLU A 216 20.30 13.09 29.43
C GLU A 216 21.25 13.35 28.24
N ASN A 217 21.42 12.34 27.39
CA ASN A 217 22.26 12.39 26.19
C ASN A 217 21.45 12.03 24.93
N PRO A 218 20.60 12.94 24.41
CA PRO A 218 19.78 12.66 23.24
C PRO A 218 20.63 12.32 22.02
N LYS A 219 20.20 11.30 21.26
CA LYS A 219 20.80 10.97 19.96
C LYS A 219 20.57 12.14 19.01
N LYS A 220 21.65 12.81 18.59
CA LYS A 220 21.58 14.09 17.85
C LYS A 220 21.25 13.94 16.37
N LYS A 221 21.67 12.83 15.76
CA LYS A 221 21.34 12.41 14.40
C LYS A 221 20.66 11.05 14.50
N PHE A 222 19.40 10.96 14.08
CA PHE A 222 18.63 9.75 14.25
C PHE A 222 17.71 9.43 13.07
N THR A 223 17.21 8.20 13.03
CA THR A 223 16.15 7.76 12.13
C THR A 223 14.99 7.18 12.92
N ILE A 224 13.78 7.19 12.34
CA ILE A 224 12.62 6.46 12.87
C ILE A 224 11.98 5.63 11.77
N GLY A 225 11.33 4.52 12.15
CA GLY A 225 10.63 3.62 11.23
C GLY A 225 11.49 2.55 10.55
N ILE A 226 12.76 2.39 10.97
CA ILE A 226 13.67 1.33 10.51
C ILE A 226 14.47 0.77 11.68
N LYS A 227 15.04 -0.42 11.49
CA LYS A 227 16.06 -0.99 12.39
C LYS A 227 17.45 -0.78 11.78
N ASP A 228 18.15 0.23 12.25
CA ASP A 228 19.53 0.50 11.87
C ASP A 228 20.50 -0.13 12.89
N ASP A 229 20.86 -1.38 12.63
CA ASP A 229 21.82 -2.17 13.40
C ASP A 229 23.26 -2.01 12.91
N LEU A 230 23.52 -1.11 11.96
CA LEU A 230 24.84 -0.87 11.38
C LEU A 230 25.45 0.45 11.88
N THR A 231 24.74 1.57 11.68
CA THR A 231 25.18 2.89 12.16
C THR A 231 24.50 3.32 13.47
N HIS A 232 23.54 2.52 13.95
CA HIS A 232 22.83 2.72 15.20
C HIS A 232 22.17 4.11 15.29
N TYR A 233 21.65 4.64 14.19
CA TYR A 233 20.92 5.91 14.18
C TYR A 233 19.43 5.74 14.50
N SER A 234 18.85 4.55 14.33
CA SER A 234 17.43 4.34 14.64
C SER A 234 17.13 4.53 16.13
N LEU A 235 16.00 5.17 16.43
CA LEU A 235 15.44 5.20 17.78
C LEU A 235 14.62 3.94 18.06
N ASP A 236 14.77 3.39 19.27
CA ASP A 236 14.00 2.25 19.72
C ASP A 236 12.57 2.65 20.11
N ILE A 237 11.60 1.85 19.70
CA ILE A 237 10.21 1.97 20.13
C ILE A 237 10.07 1.21 21.45
N LYS A 238 9.89 1.92 22.56
CA LYS A 238 9.75 1.32 23.90
C LYS A 238 8.35 0.75 24.14
N ASP A 239 7.34 1.49 23.71
CA ASP A 239 5.94 1.18 23.94
C ASP A 239 5.15 1.36 22.64
N GLU A 240 4.26 0.42 22.33
CA GLU A 240 3.26 0.62 21.30
C GLU A 240 2.06 1.37 21.88
N ILE A 241 1.69 2.48 21.24
CA ILE A 241 0.59 3.35 21.69
C ILE A 241 -0.51 3.42 20.63
N VAL A 242 -1.75 3.59 21.09
CA VAL A 242 -2.91 3.83 20.21
C VAL A 242 -3.43 5.23 20.53
N THR A 243 -3.22 6.17 19.62
CA THR A 243 -3.54 7.60 19.80
C THR A 243 -4.80 8.05 19.05
N SER A 244 -5.35 7.19 18.19
CA SER A 244 -6.57 7.50 17.45
C SER A 244 -7.71 7.85 18.40
N THR A 245 -8.38 8.98 18.15
CA THR A 245 -9.48 9.48 19.00
C THR A 245 -10.54 8.41 19.26
N GLU A 246 -11.06 8.38 20.49
CA GLU A 246 -12.15 7.47 20.86
C GLU A 246 -13.36 7.64 19.93
N GLY A 247 -14.00 6.52 19.57
CA GLY A 247 -15.14 6.49 18.65
C GLY A 247 -14.77 6.50 17.16
N ILE A 248 -13.49 6.50 16.78
CA ILE A 248 -13.07 6.24 15.40
C ILE A 248 -13.08 4.72 15.15
N VAL A 249 -13.92 4.27 14.23
CA VAL A 249 -13.94 2.90 13.71
C VAL A 249 -12.85 2.74 12.67
N ARG A 250 -11.97 1.75 12.84
CA ARG A 250 -10.83 1.48 11.97
C ARG A 250 -11.00 0.13 11.28
N CYS A 251 -10.87 0.09 9.97
CA CYS A 251 -11.11 -1.10 9.18
C CYS A 251 -9.95 -1.40 8.24
N LYS A 252 -9.61 -2.69 8.09
CA LYS A 252 -8.60 -3.19 7.17
C LYS A 252 -9.20 -4.20 6.20
N PHE A 253 -8.89 -4.09 4.91
CA PHE A 253 -9.41 -4.99 3.88
C PHE A 253 -8.28 -5.54 3.04
N TRP A 254 -8.12 -6.86 3.07
CA TRP A 254 -7.19 -7.60 2.21
C TRP A 254 -7.92 -8.03 0.95
N GLY A 255 -7.57 -7.41 -0.18
CA GLY A 255 -8.14 -7.69 -1.49
C GLY A 255 -7.09 -8.10 -2.51
N LEU A 256 -7.54 -8.72 -3.60
CA LEU A 256 -6.72 -9.06 -4.76
C LEU A 256 -6.80 -7.95 -5.82
N GLY A 257 -5.67 -7.61 -6.43
CA GLY A 257 -5.62 -6.63 -7.51
C GLY A 257 -6.61 -6.98 -8.63
N SER A 258 -7.57 -6.09 -8.86
CA SER A 258 -8.70 -6.21 -9.81
C SER A 258 -9.94 -7.00 -9.35
N ASP A 259 -10.05 -7.37 -8.06
CA ASP A 259 -11.26 -8.00 -7.50
C ASP A 259 -12.41 -7.00 -7.20
N GLY A 260 -12.10 -5.69 -7.24
CA GLY A 260 -13.04 -4.60 -6.98
C GLY A 260 -13.09 -4.12 -5.53
N THR A 261 -12.28 -4.67 -4.62
CA THR A 261 -12.22 -4.30 -3.19
C THR A 261 -11.92 -2.83 -2.98
N VAL A 262 -10.84 -2.31 -3.57
CA VAL A 262 -10.47 -0.90 -3.48
C VAL A 262 -11.59 0.00 -4.00
N GLY A 263 -12.22 -0.36 -5.12
CA GLY A 263 -13.33 0.40 -5.69
C GLY A 263 -14.54 0.45 -4.77
N ALA A 264 -14.91 -0.69 -4.18
CA ALA A 264 -15.97 -0.78 -3.18
C ALA A 264 -15.64 0.07 -1.94
N ASN A 265 -14.42 0.01 -1.42
CA ASN A 265 -14.00 0.80 -0.27
C ASN A 265 -14.03 2.31 -0.54
N LYS A 266 -13.57 2.76 -1.72
CA LYS A 266 -13.71 4.16 -2.15
C LYS A 266 -15.18 4.59 -2.22
N ASN A 267 -16.05 3.70 -2.68
CA ASN A 267 -17.48 3.97 -2.74
C ASN A 267 -18.11 4.01 -1.34
N SER A 268 -17.72 3.11 -0.42
CA SER A 268 -18.15 3.14 0.98
C SER A 268 -17.77 4.43 1.69
N ILE A 269 -16.54 4.95 1.46
CA ILE A 269 -16.12 6.25 1.99
C ILE A 269 -17.06 7.36 1.51
N LYS A 270 -17.38 7.39 0.21
CA LYS A 270 -18.29 8.39 -0.35
C LYS A 270 -19.70 8.26 0.20
N ILE A 271 -20.23 7.03 0.28
CA ILE A 271 -21.57 6.78 0.86
C ILE A 271 -21.64 7.32 2.29
N ILE A 272 -20.66 6.99 3.13
CA ILE A 272 -20.65 7.42 4.53
C ILE A 272 -20.41 8.94 4.61
N GLY A 273 -19.43 9.46 3.88
CA GLY A 273 -19.06 10.88 3.93
C GLY A 273 -20.13 11.83 3.40
N ASP A 274 -20.83 11.45 2.32
CA ASP A 274 -21.83 12.29 1.65
C ASP A 274 -23.20 12.25 2.33
N ASN A 275 -23.51 11.18 3.08
CA ASN A 275 -24.84 10.96 3.68
C ASN A 275 -24.85 10.99 5.21
N THR A 276 -23.71 11.28 5.85
CA THR A 276 -23.60 11.43 7.30
C THR A 276 -22.68 12.59 7.68
N ASP A 277 -22.71 12.98 8.95
CA ASP A 277 -21.77 13.98 9.51
C ASP A 277 -20.42 13.38 9.92
N LEU A 278 -20.20 12.08 9.71
CA LEU A 278 -18.93 11.45 10.04
C LEU A 278 -17.82 11.98 9.13
N TYR A 279 -16.64 12.15 9.73
CA TYR A 279 -15.39 12.18 8.98
C TYR A 279 -15.10 10.78 8.46
N ALA A 280 -14.59 10.73 7.23
CA ALA A 280 -14.24 9.49 6.56
C ALA A 280 -12.85 9.65 5.96
N GLN A 281 -11.98 8.67 6.22
CA GLN A 281 -10.63 8.59 5.69
C GLN A 281 -10.44 7.23 4.99
N GLY A 282 -9.72 7.23 3.87
CA GLY A 282 -9.27 6.02 3.21
C GLY A 282 -7.87 6.13 2.65
N TYR A 283 -7.04 5.14 2.95
CA TYR A 283 -5.72 4.95 2.36
C TYR A 283 -5.62 3.54 1.78
N PHE A 284 -4.89 3.38 0.68
CA PHE A 284 -4.86 2.13 -0.08
C PHE A 284 -3.41 1.78 -0.41
N GLU A 285 -2.94 0.68 0.17
CA GLU A 285 -1.67 0.07 -0.21
C GLU A 285 -1.90 -0.82 -1.43
N TYR A 286 -1.08 -0.61 -2.45
CA TYR A 286 -1.05 -1.44 -3.65
C TYR A 286 0.29 -2.13 -3.74
N ASP A 287 0.27 -3.38 -4.19
CA ASP A 287 1.47 -4.09 -4.60
C ASP A 287 2.08 -3.45 -5.87
N SER A 288 3.39 -3.58 -6.01
CA SER A 288 4.15 -3.35 -7.25
C SER A 288 3.68 -4.24 -8.41
N LYS A 289 3.09 -5.40 -8.11
CA LYS A 289 2.57 -6.35 -9.10
C LYS A 289 1.29 -5.80 -9.74
N LYS A 290 1.38 -5.41 -11.02
CA LYS A 290 0.26 -4.83 -11.81
C LYS A 290 -1.02 -5.69 -11.84
N SER A 291 -0.91 -7.00 -11.68
CA SER A 291 -2.06 -7.91 -11.67
C SER A 291 -1.90 -9.02 -10.64
N GLY A 292 -3.01 -9.34 -9.95
CA GLY A 292 -3.06 -10.31 -8.86
C GLY A 292 -2.14 -10.00 -7.68
N GLY A 293 -1.64 -8.76 -7.58
CA GLY A 293 -0.95 -8.27 -6.40
C GLY A 293 -1.93 -8.12 -5.24
N VAL A 294 -1.44 -8.09 -4.02
CA VAL A 294 -2.29 -7.83 -2.86
C VAL A 294 -2.59 -6.34 -2.71
N THR A 295 -3.77 -6.02 -2.20
CA THR A 295 -4.18 -4.66 -1.87
C THR A 295 -4.66 -4.63 -0.44
N ILE A 296 -4.23 -3.63 0.33
CA ILE A 296 -4.64 -3.45 1.72
C ILE A 296 -5.30 -2.08 1.83
N SER A 297 -6.59 -2.07 2.08
CA SER A 297 -7.34 -0.82 2.29
C SER A 297 -7.44 -0.52 3.78
N HIS A 298 -7.15 0.72 4.15
CA HIS A 298 -7.22 1.24 5.50
C HIS A 298 -8.31 2.31 5.54
N LEU A 299 -9.39 2.06 6.26
CA LEU A 299 -10.50 2.99 6.39
C LEU A 299 -10.63 3.44 7.85
N ARG A 300 -10.99 4.71 8.04
CA ARG A 300 -11.36 5.25 9.35
C ARG A 300 -12.63 6.08 9.23
N PHE A 301 -13.53 5.92 10.20
CA PHE A 301 -14.78 6.68 10.27
C PHE A 301 -15.03 7.14 11.70
N GLY A 302 -15.42 8.39 11.90
CA GLY A 302 -15.67 8.91 13.24
C GLY A 302 -16.29 10.29 13.26
N LYS A 303 -16.76 10.71 14.43
CA LYS A 303 -17.34 12.06 14.63
C LYS A 303 -16.28 13.15 14.75
N SER A 304 -15.06 12.77 15.12
CA SER A 304 -13.92 13.67 15.25
C SER A 304 -13.10 13.72 13.96
N PRO A 305 -12.43 14.86 13.65
CA PRO A 305 -11.49 14.94 12.54
C PRO A 305 -10.41 13.84 12.64
N ILE A 306 -10.06 13.24 11.50
CA ILE A 306 -9.13 12.12 11.45
C ILE A 306 -7.74 12.64 11.06
N LYS A 307 -6.84 12.72 12.05
CA LYS A 307 -5.44 13.16 11.91
C LYS A 307 -4.47 12.00 11.61
N SER A 308 -4.97 10.76 11.60
CA SER A 308 -4.18 9.53 11.53
C SER A 308 -3.56 9.29 10.13
N THR A 309 -2.55 10.06 9.74
CA THR A 309 -1.82 9.93 8.47
C THR A 309 -0.78 8.80 8.48
N TYR A 310 -1.19 7.64 8.98
CA TYR A 310 -0.42 6.39 9.08
C TYR A 310 -1.35 5.18 8.83
N LEU A 311 -0.79 3.98 8.66
CA LEU A 311 -1.58 2.76 8.39
C LEU A 311 -2.45 2.38 9.60
N VAL A 312 -3.48 1.54 9.41
CA VAL A 312 -4.25 0.97 10.53
C VAL A 312 -3.44 -0.19 11.13
N ASP A 313 -2.76 0.14 12.22
CA ASP A 313 -2.05 -0.76 13.13
C ASP A 313 -2.99 -1.46 14.12
N TYR A 314 -4.05 -0.77 14.56
CA TYR A 314 -5.09 -1.31 15.44
C TYR A 314 -6.48 -1.22 14.80
N ALA A 315 -7.06 -2.36 14.43
CA ALA A 315 -8.30 -2.46 13.66
C ALA A 315 -9.49 -2.94 14.51
N ASP A 316 -10.65 -2.35 14.29
CA ASP A 316 -11.94 -2.81 14.83
C ASP A 316 -12.56 -3.91 13.96
N PHE A 317 -12.29 -3.86 12.65
CA PHE A 317 -12.80 -4.78 11.64
C PHE A 317 -11.70 -5.14 10.63
N ILE A 318 -11.53 -6.42 10.35
CA ILE A 318 -10.69 -6.90 9.25
C ILE A 318 -11.52 -7.78 8.32
N ALA A 319 -11.42 -7.55 7.01
CA ALA A 319 -11.94 -8.45 6.00
C ALA A 319 -10.83 -9.02 5.11
N CYS A 320 -10.93 -10.31 4.79
CA CYS A 320 -10.10 -10.99 3.81
C CYS A 320 -10.98 -11.45 2.65
N HIS A 321 -10.79 -10.84 1.48
CA HIS A 321 -11.63 -11.09 0.30
C HIS A 321 -11.09 -12.22 -0.58
N ASN A 322 -9.92 -12.78 -0.25
CA ASN A 322 -9.30 -13.88 -0.98
C ASN A 322 -8.77 -14.97 -0.03
N GLN A 323 -9.39 -16.15 -0.08
CA GLN A 323 -9.04 -17.32 0.71
C GLN A 323 -7.55 -17.71 0.64
N ALA A 324 -6.87 -17.48 -0.50
CA ALA A 324 -5.45 -17.85 -0.66
C ALA A 324 -4.54 -17.14 0.35
N TYR A 325 -4.93 -15.96 0.81
CA TYR A 325 -4.14 -15.13 1.73
C TYR A 325 -4.06 -15.68 3.14
N VAL A 326 -4.99 -16.56 3.53
CA VAL A 326 -5.03 -17.20 4.85
C VAL A 326 -3.71 -17.92 5.18
N ASN A 327 -3.03 -18.49 4.18
CA ASN A 327 -1.76 -19.21 4.37
C ASN A 327 -0.52 -18.38 4.00
N GLN A 328 -0.68 -17.13 3.58
CA GLN A 328 0.40 -16.32 3.02
C GLN A 328 0.75 -15.10 3.88
N TYR A 329 -0.25 -14.52 4.55
CA TYR A 329 -0.10 -13.26 5.28
C TYR A 329 -0.63 -13.39 6.70
N ASP A 330 -0.07 -12.59 7.62
CA ASP A 330 -0.64 -12.39 8.94
C ASP A 330 -1.85 -11.44 8.87
N LEU A 331 -2.98 -11.99 8.43
CA LEU A 331 -4.22 -11.25 8.19
C LEU A 331 -4.77 -10.55 9.43
N LEU A 332 -4.58 -11.16 10.61
CA LEU A 332 -5.18 -10.72 11.87
C LEU A 332 -4.27 -9.78 12.66
N LYS A 333 -3.07 -9.47 12.13
CA LYS A 333 -2.15 -8.51 12.75
C LYS A 333 -2.85 -7.17 13.01
N GLY A 334 -2.93 -6.84 14.29
CA GLY A 334 -3.52 -5.59 14.76
C GLY A 334 -5.03 -5.62 14.96
N LEU A 335 -5.73 -6.75 14.80
CA LEU A 335 -7.15 -6.82 15.14
C LEU A 335 -7.35 -6.68 16.66
N LYS A 336 -8.30 -5.86 17.09
CA LYS A 336 -8.56 -5.72 18.52
C LYS A 336 -9.19 -6.98 19.12
N LYS A 337 -8.99 -7.18 20.43
CA LYS A 337 -9.78 -8.15 21.21
C LYS A 337 -11.28 -7.85 21.07
N GLY A 338 -12.08 -8.87 20.76
CA GLY A 338 -13.51 -8.71 20.47
C GLY A 338 -13.82 -8.04 19.13
N GLY A 339 -12.81 -7.74 18.30
CA GLY A 339 -13.00 -7.19 16.96
C GLY A 339 -13.67 -8.20 16.01
N THR A 340 -13.96 -7.75 14.80
CA THR A 340 -14.66 -8.57 13.79
C THR A 340 -13.71 -8.99 12.68
N PHE A 341 -13.73 -10.28 12.33
CA PHE A 341 -13.03 -10.82 11.17
C PHE A 341 -14.04 -11.41 10.17
N LEU A 342 -13.97 -10.97 8.91
CA LEU A 342 -14.78 -11.48 7.80
C LEU A 342 -13.87 -12.19 6.79
N LEU A 343 -14.11 -13.47 6.50
CA LEU A 343 -13.38 -14.22 5.49
C LEU A 343 -14.29 -14.63 4.32
N ASN A 344 -13.89 -14.26 3.10
CA ASN A 344 -14.45 -14.82 1.89
C ASN A 344 -13.79 -16.17 1.57
N CYS A 345 -14.54 -17.27 1.68
CA CYS A 345 -14.04 -18.61 1.42
C CYS A 345 -15.16 -19.55 0.96
N GLU A 346 -14.77 -20.62 0.26
CA GLU A 346 -15.67 -21.70 -0.16
C GLU A 346 -15.89 -22.76 0.95
N TRP A 347 -15.14 -22.65 2.04
CA TRP A 347 -15.17 -23.61 3.15
C TRP A 347 -16.45 -23.49 3.98
N SER A 348 -17.00 -24.63 4.35
CA SER A 348 -18.04 -24.71 5.37
C SER A 348 -17.45 -24.57 6.78
N GLN A 349 -18.29 -24.23 7.77
CA GLN A 349 -17.87 -24.12 9.18
C GLN A 349 -17.17 -25.40 9.70
N GLY A 350 -17.64 -26.58 9.25
CA GLY A 350 -17.03 -27.87 9.64
C GLY A 350 -15.64 -28.12 9.06
N GLU A 351 -15.25 -27.42 8.00
CA GLU A 351 -13.94 -27.58 7.36
C GLU A 351 -12.88 -26.65 7.94
N LEU A 352 -13.30 -25.59 8.66
CA LEU A 352 -12.41 -24.54 9.17
C LEU A 352 -11.33 -25.08 10.12
N ASP A 353 -11.64 -26.06 10.99
CA ASP A 353 -10.64 -26.62 11.92
C ASP A 353 -9.47 -27.27 11.17
N ARG A 354 -9.73 -27.91 10.03
CA ARG A 354 -8.71 -28.57 9.20
C ARG A 354 -8.00 -27.58 8.26
N LYS A 355 -8.70 -26.56 7.77
CA LYS A 355 -8.21 -25.66 6.71
C LYS A 355 -7.53 -24.39 7.21
N LEU A 356 -7.90 -23.87 8.38
CA LEU A 356 -7.26 -22.67 8.93
C LEU A 356 -5.90 -23.00 9.58
N PRO A 357 -4.86 -22.16 9.36
CA PRO A 357 -3.61 -22.21 10.09
C PRO A 357 -3.80 -22.17 11.60
N VAL A 358 -2.88 -22.82 12.32
CA VAL A 358 -2.91 -22.87 13.78
C VAL A 358 -2.80 -21.47 14.39
N SER A 359 -1.93 -20.60 13.86
CA SER A 359 -1.77 -19.21 14.31
C SER A 359 -3.08 -18.41 14.29
N ILE A 360 -3.83 -18.47 13.18
CA ILE A 360 -5.14 -17.82 13.03
C ILE A 360 -6.14 -18.41 14.04
N LYS A 361 -6.20 -19.74 14.17
CA LYS A 361 -7.13 -20.40 15.11
C LYS A 361 -6.89 -19.97 16.55
N ILE A 362 -5.64 -19.98 17.00
CA ILE A 362 -5.24 -19.52 18.34
C ILE A 362 -5.67 -18.06 18.53
N TYR A 363 -5.34 -17.20 17.56
CA TYR A 363 -5.64 -15.78 17.66
C TYR A 363 -7.15 -15.50 17.79
N LEU A 364 -7.97 -16.14 16.96
CA LEU A 364 -9.42 -16.01 16.99
C LEU A 364 -10.00 -16.39 18.37
N SER A 365 -9.51 -17.49 18.95
CA SER A 365 -9.98 -18.01 20.23
C SER A 365 -9.51 -17.16 21.42
N VAL A 366 -8.21 -16.86 21.51
CA VAL A 366 -7.61 -16.09 22.61
C VAL A 366 -8.20 -14.68 22.69
N ASN A 367 -8.41 -14.04 21.53
CA ASN A 367 -8.90 -12.66 21.46
C ASN A 367 -10.43 -12.56 21.38
N ASN A 368 -11.17 -13.67 21.48
CA ASN A 368 -12.64 -13.71 21.38
C ASN A 368 -13.17 -12.97 20.15
N ILE A 369 -12.59 -13.24 18.99
CA ILE A 369 -12.90 -12.53 17.75
C ILE A 369 -14.30 -12.92 17.25
N ASN A 370 -15.07 -11.92 16.80
CA ASN A 370 -16.32 -12.13 16.09
C ASN A 370 -16.02 -12.58 14.65
N PHE A 371 -15.95 -13.88 14.43
CA PHE A 371 -15.57 -14.46 13.14
C PHE A 371 -16.79 -14.78 12.26
N TYR A 372 -16.75 -14.31 11.02
CA TYR A 372 -17.76 -14.55 9.99
C TYR A 372 -17.12 -15.09 8.71
N ILE A 373 -17.83 -15.98 8.03
CA ILE A 373 -17.49 -16.46 6.70
C ILE A 373 -18.61 -16.15 5.70
N ILE A 374 -18.24 -16.01 4.43
CA ILE A 374 -19.17 -15.89 3.30
C ILE A 374 -18.54 -16.50 2.04
N ASP A 375 -19.33 -17.20 1.24
CA ASP A 375 -18.91 -17.67 -0.08
C ASP A 375 -19.39 -16.68 -1.15
N ALA A 376 -18.68 -15.56 -1.27
CA ALA A 376 -19.07 -14.49 -2.19
C ALA A 376 -18.89 -14.91 -3.66
N ILE A 377 -18.00 -15.86 -3.95
CA ILE A 377 -17.75 -16.36 -5.31
C ILE A 377 -18.97 -17.14 -5.81
N LYS A 378 -19.46 -18.09 -5.01
CA LYS A 378 -20.66 -18.86 -5.34
C LYS A 378 -21.89 -17.97 -5.50
N ILE A 379 -22.05 -16.98 -4.61
CA ILE A 379 -23.16 -16.01 -4.71
C ILE A 379 -23.05 -15.21 -6.01
N ALA A 380 -21.85 -14.70 -6.35
CA ALA A 380 -21.64 -13.94 -7.58
C ALA A 380 -21.93 -14.78 -8.84
N GLN A 381 -21.50 -16.04 -8.87
CA GLN A 381 -21.78 -16.97 -9.97
C GLN A 381 -23.27 -17.26 -10.14
N GLN A 382 -23.98 -17.53 -9.04
CA GLN A 382 -25.44 -17.75 -9.06
C GLN A 382 -26.23 -16.54 -9.56
N LEU A 383 -25.72 -15.32 -9.30
CA LEU A 383 -26.32 -14.07 -9.75
C LEU A 383 -25.86 -13.64 -11.16
N GLY A 384 -24.97 -14.38 -11.81
CA GLY A 384 -24.43 -14.04 -13.13
C GLY A 384 -23.38 -12.92 -13.13
N LEU A 385 -22.81 -12.57 -11.97
CA LEU A 385 -21.77 -11.53 -11.83
C LEU A 385 -20.35 -12.04 -12.12
N GLY A 386 -20.21 -13.33 -12.47
CA GLY A 386 -18.91 -13.98 -12.66
C GLY A 386 -18.10 -14.01 -11.37
N ASN A 387 -16.89 -13.46 -11.41
CA ASN A 387 -15.96 -13.43 -10.27
C ASN A 387 -16.00 -12.11 -9.47
N ARG A 388 -17.01 -11.26 -9.68
CA ARG A 388 -17.12 -9.95 -9.02
C ARG A 388 -17.80 -10.08 -7.66
N ILE A 389 -17.00 -10.07 -6.59
CA ILE A 389 -17.48 -10.20 -5.21
C ILE A 389 -17.71 -8.85 -4.50
N ASN A 390 -17.31 -7.74 -5.13
CA ASN A 390 -17.21 -6.43 -4.50
C ASN A 390 -18.50 -5.94 -3.82
N MET A 391 -19.66 -6.02 -4.47
CA MET A 391 -20.95 -5.58 -3.88
C MET A 391 -21.36 -6.44 -2.68
N ILE A 392 -21.10 -7.75 -2.75
CA ILE A 392 -21.44 -8.72 -1.70
C ILE A 392 -20.60 -8.43 -0.45
N MET A 393 -19.29 -8.29 -0.64
CA MET A 393 -18.35 -7.99 0.45
C MET A 393 -18.57 -6.58 1.03
N GLN A 394 -18.93 -5.61 0.19
CA GLN A 394 -19.26 -4.25 0.65
C GLN A 394 -20.51 -4.24 1.53
N ALA A 395 -21.56 -4.98 1.15
CA ALA A 395 -22.77 -5.11 1.95
C ALA A 395 -22.50 -5.84 3.28
N ALA A 396 -21.69 -6.89 3.25
CA ALA A 396 -21.23 -7.59 4.45
C ALA A 396 -20.45 -6.66 5.39
N PHE A 397 -19.60 -5.77 4.85
CA PHE A 397 -18.92 -4.75 5.64
C PHE A 397 -19.91 -3.82 6.35
N PHE A 398 -20.88 -3.24 5.65
CA PHE A 398 -21.86 -2.34 6.27
C PHE A 398 -22.68 -3.04 7.36
N LYS A 399 -22.98 -4.34 7.20
CA LYS A 399 -23.68 -5.13 8.21
C LYS A 399 -22.85 -5.39 9.46
N LEU A 400 -21.54 -5.61 9.30
CA LEU A 400 -20.67 -6.09 10.38
C LEU A 400 -19.87 -4.98 11.08
N ALA A 401 -19.53 -3.91 10.37
CA ALA A 401 -18.78 -2.78 10.93
C ALA A 401 -19.67 -1.79 11.69
N ASP A 402 -20.99 -1.83 11.45
CA ASP A 402 -22.02 -1.04 12.14
C ASP A 402 -21.71 0.47 12.22
N VAL A 403 -21.12 1.01 11.15
CA VAL A 403 -20.75 2.45 11.07
C VAL A 403 -21.99 3.33 10.89
N ILE A 404 -23.00 2.81 10.19
CA ILE A 404 -24.30 3.45 9.96
C ILE A 404 -25.41 2.38 10.04
N PRO A 405 -26.68 2.76 10.32
CA PRO A 405 -27.79 1.82 10.35
C PRO A 405 -27.88 1.00 9.04
N ILE A 406 -28.03 -0.32 9.16
CA ILE A 406 -28.00 -1.23 8.01
C ILE A 406 -29.05 -0.90 6.93
N ASN A 407 -30.24 -0.48 7.32
CA ASN A 407 -31.30 -0.14 6.36
C ASN A 407 -30.92 1.08 5.51
N ASP A 408 -30.26 2.07 6.12
CA ASP A 408 -29.73 3.23 5.41
C ASP A 408 -28.55 2.84 4.53
N ALA A 409 -27.64 1.99 5.02
CA ALA A 409 -26.53 1.48 4.22
C ALA A 409 -27.02 0.79 2.95
N VAL A 410 -27.97 -0.13 3.07
CA VAL A 410 -28.55 -0.85 1.92
C VAL A 410 -29.21 0.12 0.95
N ARG A 411 -29.96 1.10 1.45
CA ARG A 411 -30.59 2.14 0.63
C ARG A 411 -29.55 2.95 -0.15
N TYR A 412 -28.55 3.51 0.53
CA TYR A 412 -27.49 4.31 -0.11
C TYR A 412 -26.67 3.50 -1.12
N MET A 413 -26.37 2.23 -0.82
CA MET A 413 -25.70 1.34 -1.76
C MET A 413 -26.54 1.12 -3.02
N LYS A 414 -27.84 0.84 -2.88
CA LYS A 414 -28.74 0.64 -4.02
C LYS A 414 -28.87 1.91 -4.87
N GLU A 415 -28.97 3.08 -4.24
CA GLU A 415 -28.96 4.40 -4.92
C GLU A 415 -27.64 4.62 -5.69
N ALA A 416 -26.49 4.31 -5.07
CA ALA A 416 -25.18 4.42 -5.70
C ALA A 416 -25.01 3.47 -6.90
N VAL A 417 -25.58 2.26 -6.83
CA VAL A 417 -25.64 1.31 -7.96
C VAL A 417 -26.42 1.90 -9.13
N VAL A 418 -27.59 2.52 -8.89
CA VAL A 418 -28.36 3.18 -9.96
C VAL A 418 -27.55 4.31 -10.59
N LYS A 419 -26.90 5.16 -9.78
CA LYS A 419 -26.07 6.25 -10.29
C LYS A 419 -24.88 5.76 -11.14
N THR A 420 -24.29 4.63 -10.77
CA THR A 420 -23.07 4.11 -11.42
C THR A 420 -23.38 3.24 -12.64
N TYR A 421 -24.44 2.43 -12.57
CA TYR A 421 -24.73 1.38 -13.55
C TYR A 421 -26.09 1.55 -14.26
N GLY A 422 -26.89 2.56 -13.92
CA GLY A 422 -28.19 2.80 -14.54
C GLY A 422 -28.12 2.90 -16.07
N ALA A 423 -27.05 3.50 -16.60
CA ALA A 423 -26.81 3.58 -18.05
C ALA A 423 -26.51 2.22 -18.73
N LYS A 424 -26.23 1.15 -17.96
CA LYS A 424 -25.93 -0.18 -18.50
C LYS A 424 -27.15 -1.11 -18.59
N GLY A 425 -28.33 -0.65 -18.17
CA GLY A 425 -29.59 -1.40 -18.22
C GLY A 425 -30.06 -1.95 -16.88
N GLU A 426 -31.36 -2.20 -16.77
CA GLU A 426 -32.03 -2.60 -15.53
C GLU A 426 -31.59 -3.98 -15.01
N ASP A 427 -31.28 -4.93 -15.90
CA ASP A 427 -30.83 -6.26 -15.50
C ASP A 427 -29.54 -6.20 -14.67
N ILE A 428 -28.57 -5.38 -15.10
CA ILE A 428 -27.31 -5.18 -14.37
C ILE A 428 -27.58 -4.51 -13.02
N VAL A 429 -28.47 -3.51 -12.96
CA VAL A 429 -28.86 -2.87 -11.70
C VAL A 429 -29.48 -3.88 -10.74
N LYS A 430 -30.43 -4.69 -11.22
CA LYS A 430 -31.12 -5.71 -10.44
C LYS A 430 -30.18 -6.80 -9.93
N MET A 431 -29.22 -7.26 -10.76
CA MET A 431 -28.19 -8.21 -10.33
C MET A 431 -27.37 -7.65 -9.17
N ASN A 432 -26.97 -6.37 -9.23
CA ASN A 432 -26.20 -5.72 -8.16
C ASN A 432 -27.06 -5.48 -6.90
N HIS A 433 -28.34 -5.10 -7.04
CA HIS A 433 -29.26 -4.99 -5.89
C HIS A 433 -29.44 -6.32 -5.18
N ASN A 434 -29.63 -7.42 -5.93
CA ASN A 434 -29.70 -8.77 -5.37
C ASN A 434 -28.38 -9.18 -4.69
N ALA A 435 -27.23 -8.76 -5.23
CA ALA A 435 -25.94 -9.02 -4.62
C ALA A 435 -25.78 -8.30 -3.26
N ILE A 436 -26.29 -7.08 -3.14
CA ILE A 436 -26.35 -6.35 -1.86
C ILE A 436 -27.21 -7.11 -0.86
N ASP A 437 -28.43 -7.49 -1.25
CA ASP A 437 -29.36 -8.20 -0.38
C ASP A 437 -28.80 -9.56 0.08
N ARG A 438 -28.13 -10.30 -0.83
CA ARG A 438 -27.44 -11.56 -0.48
C ARG A 438 -26.24 -11.32 0.43
N GLY A 439 -25.45 -10.26 0.20
CA GLY A 439 -24.29 -9.94 1.04
C GLY A 439 -24.64 -9.61 2.48
N VAL A 440 -25.81 -9.02 2.73
CA VAL A 440 -26.30 -8.78 4.11
C VAL A 440 -26.77 -10.07 4.78
N ASN A 441 -27.39 -10.98 4.03
CA ASN A 441 -28.13 -12.12 4.60
C ASN A 441 -27.38 -13.47 4.57
N ALA A 442 -26.33 -13.61 3.75
CA ALA A 442 -25.60 -14.87 3.56
C ALA A 442 -24.39 -15.04 4.50
N LEU A 443 -24.18 -14.11 5.43
CA LEU A 443 -23.12 -14.16 6.43
C LEU A 443 -23.36 -15.31 7.41
N ILE A 444 -22.34 -16.15 7.62
CA ILE A 444 -22.38 -17.22 8.61
C ILE A 444 -21.46 -16.80 9.76
N LYS A 445 -22.02 -16.66 10.96
CA LYS A 445 -21.23 -16.47 12.18
C LYS A 445 -20.63 -17.82 12.57
N VAL A 446 -19.31 -17.86 12.74
CA VAL A 446 -18.59 -19.07 13.13
C VAL A 446 -18.51 -19.14 14.64
N ASP A 447 -18.95 -20.26 15.22
CA ASP A 447 -18.73 -20.56 16.63
C ASP A 447 -17.28 -20.98 16.82
N VAL A 448 -16.43 -20.03 17.24
CA VAL A 448 -14.99 -20.26 17.44
C VAL A 448 -14.79 -21.24 18.61
N PRO A 449 -14.25 -22.44 18.37
CA PRO A 449 -14.06 -23.42 19.44
C PRO A 449 -13.05 -22.94 20.47
N ALA A 450 -13.36 -23.10 21.76
CA ALA A 450 -12.43 -22.76 22.84
C ALA A 450 -11.15 -23.62 22.81
N SER A 451 -11.21 -24.82 22.21
CA SER A 451 -10.06 -25.72 22.05
C SER A 451 -9.02 -25.21 21.04
N TRP A 452 -9.34 -24.19 20.24
CA TRP A 452 -8.38 -23.62 19.28
C TRP A 452 -7.23 -22.89 19.95
N LYS A 453 -7.42 -22.34 21.15
CA LYS A 453 -6.35 -21.69 21.91
C LYS A 453 -5.22 -22.66 22.32
N ASP A 454 -5.54 -23.95 22.43
CA ASP A 454 -4.63 -24.99 22.91
C ASP A 454 -3.99 -25.80 21.74
N LYS A 455 -4.27 -25.42 20.48
CA LYS A 455 -3.66 -26.06 19.32
C LYS A 455 -2.17 -25.72 19.30
N VAL A 456 -1.34 -26.73 19.04
CA VAL A 456 0.10 -26.55 18.85
C VAL A 456 0.38 -26.59 17.36
N ASP A 457 1.20 -25.65 16.88
CA ASP A 457 1.66 -25.70 15.50
C ASP A 457 2.73 -26.80 15.37
N THR A 458 2.35 -27.92 14.77
CA THR A 458 3.24 -29.04 14.50
C THR A 458 3.78 -29.01 13.07
N ALA A 459 3.49 -27.96 12.29
CA ALA A 459 3.98 -27.82 10.94
C ALA A 459 5.50 -27.64 10.94
N VAL A 460 6.21 -28.68 10.55
CA VAL A 460 7.65 -28.59 10.23
C VAL A 460 7.76 -27.89 8.89
N ILE A 461 8.19 -26.63 8.90
CA ILE A 461 8.62 -25.95 7.67
C ILE A 461 9.87 -26.69 7.21
N SER A 462 9.78 -27.44 6.10
CA SER A 462 10.99 -28.00 5.51
C SER A 462 11.86 -26.83 5.05
N GLU A 463 13.02 -26.63 5.68
CA GLU A 463 14.02 -25.71 5.17
C GLU A 463 14.59 -26.29 3.88
N ALA A 464 13.91 -26.03 2.76
CA ALA A 464 14.57 -26.17 1.46
C ALA A 464 15.84 -25.29 1.52
N GLN A 465 16.96 -25.80 0.99
CA GLN A 465 18.17 -25.00 0.83
C GLN A 465 17.91 -23.91 -0.21
N GLU A 466 17.41 -22.77 0.24
CA GLU A 466 17.21 -21.57 -0.57
C GLU A 466 18.42 -20.63 -0.40
N PRO A 467 18.79 -19.84 -1.44
CA PRO A 467 19.82 -18.83 -1.31
C PRO A 467 19.48 -17.81 -0.21
N ASP A 468 20.50 -17.26 0.46
CA ASP A 468 20.31 -16.31 1.58
C ASP A 468 19.44 -15.11 1.21
N PHE A 469 19.64 -14.53 0.02
CA PHE A 469 18.80 -13.44 -0.46
C PHE A 469 17.31 -13.83 -0.55
N VAL A 470 17.01 -15.06 -0.96
CA VAL A 470 15.64 -15.55 -1.06
C VAL A 470 15.04 -15.70 0.35
N LYS A 471 15.76 -16.37 1.25
CA LYS A 471 15.32 -16.64 2.62
C LYS A 471 15.13 -15.35 3.43
N ASN A 472 16.12 -14.46 3.39
CA ASN A 472 16.23 -13.32 4.30
C ASN A 472 15.59 -12.04 3.75
N ILE A 473 15.47 -11.88 2.43
CA ILE A 473 14.86 -10.70 1.79
C ILE A 473 13.55 -11.07 1.10
N LEU A 474 13.60 -11.88 0.04
CA LEU A 474 12.43 -12.11 -0.83
C LEU A 474 11.25 -12.72 -0.07
N ARG A 475 11.48 -13.75 0.74
CA ARG A 475 10.42 -14.43 1.51
C ARG A 475 9.81 -13.50 2.56
N VAL A 476 10.62 -12.68 3.21
CA VAL A 476 10.18 -11.71 4.23
C VAL A 476 9.33 -10.60 3.59
N VAL A 477 9.82 -10.01 2.49
CA VAL A 477 9.06 -8.99 1.73
C VAL A 477 7.74 -9.56 1.21
N ASN A 478 7.76 -10.77 0.62
CA ASN A 478 6.55 -11.41 0.11
C ASN A 478 5.52 -11.79 1.19
N ARG A 479 5.90 -11.83 2.48
CA ARG A 479 4.95 -11.98 3.60
C ARG A 479 4.41 -10.65 4.14
N HIS A 480 4.73 -9.52 3.49
CA HIS A 480 4.45 -8.17 4.00
C HIS A 480 5.19 -7.84 5.33
N GLU A 481 6.37 -8.41 5.52
CA GLU A 481 7.21 -8.22 6.72
C GLU A 481 8.50 -7.44 6.40
N GLY A 482 8.60 -6.85 5.20
CA GLY A 482 9.80 -6.17 4.72
C GLY A 482 10.27 -5.01 5.62
N ASP A 483 9.36 -4.38 6.37
CA ASP A 483 9.71 -3.34 7.34
C ASP A 483 10.54 -3.86 8.54
N SER A 484 10.54 -5.17 8.78
CA SER A 484 11.35 -5.79 9.85
C SER A 484 12.80 -6.06 9.43
N ILE A 485 13.11 -5.97 8.14
CA ILE A 485 14.45 -6.23 7.61
C ILE A 485 15.40 -5.10 8.06
N PRO A 486 16.48 -5.41 8.79
CA PRO A 486 17.42 -4.41 9.27
C PRO A 486 18.31 -3.86 8.14
N VAL A 487 18.97 -2.73 8.40
CA VAL A 487 19.91 -2.11 7.46
C VAL A 487 21.06 -3.06 7.10
N SER A 488 21.57 -3.84 8.07
CA SER A 488 22.66 -4.81 7.85
C SER A 488 22.35 -5.86 6.77
N ALA A 489 21.08 -6.15 6.50
CA ALA A 489 20.68 -7.13 5.50
C ALA A 489 20.98 -6.69 4.06
N PHE A 490 21.32 -5.42 3.85
CA PHE A 490 21.67 -4.85 2.56
C PHE A 490 23.18 -4.57 2.39
N VAL A 491 24.02 -5.02 3.35
CA VAL A 491 25.48 -4.93 3.21
C VAL A 491 25.95 -5.77 2.03
N GLY A 492 26.79 -5.19 1.16
CA GLY A 492 27.18 -5.75 -0.13
C GLY A 492 26.21 -5.46 -1.29
N ALA A 493 25.09 -4.77 -1.01
CA ALA A 493 24.10 -4.30 -1.98
C ALA A 493 23.77 -2.80 -1.75
N GLU A 494 24.73 -2.03 -1.24
CA GLU A 494 24.57 -0.61 -0.91
C GLU A 494 24.26 0.25 -2.15
N ASP A 495 24.64 -0.24 -3.33
CA ASP A 495 24.35 0.34 -4.65
C ASP A 495 22.94 -0.01 -5.17
N GLY A 496 22.20 -0.86 -4.45
CA GLY A 496 20.90 -1.37 -4.85
C GLY A 496 20.94 -2.59 -5.78
N SER A 497 22.06 -3.30 -5.87
CA SER A 497 22.20 -4.53 -6.67
C SER A 497 21.44 -5.72 -6.08
N PHE A 498 20.67 -6.44 -6.90
CA PHE A 498 19.87 -7.62 -6.53
C PHE A 498 20.24 -8.82 -7.43
N PRO A 499 20.25 -10.07 -6.91
CA PRO A 499 20.57 -11.24 -7.73
C PRO A 499 19.46 -11.54 -8.76
N PRO A 500 19.82 -12.05 -9.96
CA PRO A 500 18.83 -12.40 -10.98
C PRO A 500 18.08 -13.70 -10.66
N GLY A 501 16.97 -13.94 -11.36
CA GLY A 501 16.27 -15.23 -11.33
C GLY A 501 15.55 -15.56 -10.02
N THR A 502 15.23 -14.56 -9.21
CA THR A 502 14.56 -14.72 -7.91
C THR A 502 13.05 -14.99 -8.03
N SER A 503 12.41 -14.61 -9.15
CA SER A 503 10.97 -14.81 -9.38
C SER A 503 10.53 -16.27 -9.35
N LYS A 504 11.43 -17.21 -9.69
CA LYS A 504 11.15 -18.66 -9.68
C LYS A 504 10.80 -19.19 -8.28
N TYR A 505 11.17 -18.48 -7.22
CA TYR A 505 10.87 -18.86 -5.84
C TYR A 505 9.50 -18.34 -5.37
N GLU A 506 8.88 -17.38 -6.06
CA GLU A 506 7.64 -16.76 -5.58
C GLU A 506 6.46 -17.74 -5.54
N LYS A 507 6.22 -18.49 -6.63
CA LYS A 507 5.16 -19.50 -6.73
C LYS A 507 3.79 -19.01 -6.22
N ARG A 508 3.36 -17.84 -6.70
CA ARG A 508 2.27 -17.03 -6.13
C ARG A 508 0.90 -17.72 -6.05
N GLY A 509 0.59 -18.62 -6.97
CA GLY A 509 -0.66 -19.38 -6.99
C GLY A 509 -1.91 -18.52 -7.12
N ILE A 510 -1.88 -17.48 -7.96
CA ILE A 510 -2.94 -16.45 -8.03
C ILE A 510 -4.03 -16.71 -9.08
N ALA A 511 -3.87 -17.71 -9.95
CA ALA A 511 -4.84 -18.00 -10.99
C ALA A 511 -6.11 -18.66 -10.43
N ILE A 512 -7.27 -18.26 -10.96
CA ILE A 512 -8.54 -18.96 -10.70
C ILE A 512 -8.59 -20.25 -11.54
N ASN A 513 -8.20 -20.15 -12.81
CA ASN A 513 -8.12 -21.27 -13.74
C ASN A 513 -6.73 -21.34 -14.38
N VAL A 514 -6.25 -22.55 -14.64
CA VAL A 514 -4.97 -22.80 -15.31
C VAL A 514 -5.17 -23.76 -16.48
N PRO A 515 -4.33 -23.72 -17.53
CA PRO A 515 -4.48 -24.59 -18.69
C PRO A 515 -4.10 -26.03 -18.33
N GLU A 516 -4.99 -26.96 -18.62
CA GLU A 516 -4.78 -28.41 -18.54
C GLU A 516 -4.48 -28.95 -19.94
N TRP A 517 -3.36 -29.67 -20.08
CA TRP A 517 -2.91 -30.23 -21.35
C TRP A 517 -3.65 -31.51 -21.71
N GLN A 518 -4.20 -31.56 -22.93
CA GLN A 518 -4.87 -32.72 -23.52
C GLN A 518 -3.93 -33.34 -24.55
N LYS A 519 -3.27 -34.44 -24.19
CA LYS A 519 -2.19 -35.04 -25.00
C LYS A 519 -2.66 -35.46 -26.40
N ASP A 520 -3.86 -36.06 -26.49
CA ASP A 520 -4.37 -36.67 -27.72
C ASP A 520 -4.67 -35.63 -28.81
N ASN A 521 -4.94 -34.39 -28.39
CA ASN A 521 -5.22 -33.26 -29.28
C ASN A 521 -3.95 -32.47 -29.65
N CYS A 522 -2.82 -32.75 -29.00
CA CYS A 522 -1.62 -31.95 -29.14
C CYS A 522 -0.84 -32.24 -30.43
N ILE A 523 -0.66 -31.20 -31.25
CA ILE A 523 0.13 -31.28 -32.49
C ILE A 523 1.62 -30.90 -32.31
N GLN A 524 2.08 -30.65 -31.07
CA GLN A 524 3.48 -30.35 -30.72
C GLN A 524 4.07 -29.14 -31.48
N CYS A 525 3.29 -28.06 -31.60
CA CYS A 525 3.68 -26.83 -32.32
C CYS A 525 4.39 -25.78 -31.46
N ASN A 526 4.41 -25.94 -30.13
CA ASN A 526 4.98 -25.02 -29.14
C ASN A 526 4.39 -23.59 -29.10
N GLN A 527 3.36 -23.27 -29.89
CA GLN A 527 2.77 -21.92 -29.90
C GLN A 527 2.24 -21.48 -28.54
N CYS A 528 1.73 -22.41 -27.73
CA CYS A 528 1.25 -22.13 -26.38
C CYS A 528 2.36 -21.58 -25.46
N SER A 529 3.60 -22.04 -25.63
CA SER A 529 4.77 -21.54 -24.92
C SER A 529 5.19 -20.18 -25.45
N PHE A 530 5.25 -20.04 -26.78
CA PHE A 530 5.63 -18.80 -27.47
C PHE A 530 4.78 -17.60 -27.06
N VAL A 531 3.47 -17.79 -26.91
CA VAL A 531 2.53 -16.71 -26.57
C VAL A 531 2.37 -16.50 -25.06
N CYS A 532 3.05 -17.29 -24.23
CA CYS A 532 2.90 -17.19 -22.78
C CYS A 532 3.65 -15.96 -22.25
N PRO A 533 2.97 -14.95 -21.70
CA PRO A 533 3.64 -13.73 -21.23
C PRO A 533 4.45 -13.91 -19.93
N HIS A 534 4.43 -15.11 -19.34
CA HIS A 534 5.08 -15.41 -18.05
C HIS A 534 5.98 -16.66 -18.10
N ALA A 535 6.20 -17.25 -19.29
CA ALA A 535 6.96 -18.49 -19.47
C ALA A 535 6.50 -19.66 -18.54
N VAL A 536 5.20 -19.74 -18.23
CA VAL A 536 4.64 -20.73 -17.29
C VAL A 536 4.21 -22.03 -17.96
N ILE A 537 4.21 -22.09 -19.29
CA ILE A 537 3.88 -23.28 -20.06
C ILE A 537 5.02 -23.52 -21.02
N ARG A 538 5.68 -24.68 -20.91
CA ARG A 538 6.93 -24.97 -21.64
C ARG A 538 6.86 -26.37 -22.26
N PRO A 539 7.43 -26.55 -23.46
CA PRO A 539 7.65 -27.86 -24.02
C PRO A 539 8.92 -28.48 -23.42
N PHE A 540 8.86 -29.76 -23.10
CA PHE A 540 10.00 -30.55 -22.64
C PHE A 540 10.23 -31.70 -23.59
N LEU A 541 11.51 -31.92 -23.93
CA LEU A 541 11.99 -33.09 -24.64
C LEU A 541 12.75 -33.98 -23.66
N LEU A 542 12.32 -35.23 -23.54
CA LEU A 542 12.90 -36.21 -22.64
C LEU A 542 13.58 -37.30 -23.45
N ASP A 543 14.75 -37.72 -23.02
CA ASP A 543 15.36 -38.97 -23.51
C ASP A 543 14.70 -40.20 -22.85
N GLU A 544 15.17 -41.40 -23.21
CA GLU A 544 14.59 -42.64 -22.71
C GLU A 544 14.76 -42.81 -21.19
N GLU A 545 15.89 -42.38 -20.62
CA GLU A 545 16.15 -42.52 -19.18
C GLU A 545 15.31 -41.53 -18.37
N GLU A 546 15.24 -40.27 -18.80
CA GLU A 546 14.40 -39.26 -18.17
C GLU A 546 12.91 -39.63 -18.27
N ALA A 547 12.47 -40.18 -19.41
CA ALA A 547 11.09 -40.64 -19.56
C ALA A 547 10.75 -41.80 -18.60
N LYS A 548 11.71 -42.70 -18.30
CA LYS A 548 11.53 -43.77 -17.31
C LYS A 548 11.47 -43.25 -15.87
N ASN A 549 12.18 -42.15 -15.58
CA ASN A 549 12.20 -41.52 -14.25
C ASN A 549 11.03 -40.55 -14.01
N ALA A 550 10.14 -40.39 -14.99
CA ALA A 550 9.00 -39.49 -14.87
C ALA A 550 8.00 -39.99 -13.80
N PRO A 551 7.43 -39.08 -12.98
CA PRO A 551 6.50 -39.46 -11.92
C PRO A 551 5.20 -40.07 -12.49
N GLU A 552 4.51 -40.85 -11.66
CA GLU A 552 3.24 -41.48 -12.05
C GLU A 552 2.22 -40.43 -12.54
N GLY A 553 1.61 -40.68 -13.70
CA GLY A 553 0.67 -39.75 -14.34
C GLY A 553 1.32 -38.62 -15.15
N PHE A 554 2.65 -38.58 -15.26
CA PHE A 554 3.36 -37.65 -16.15
C PHE A 554 3.25 -38.11 -17.61
N GLU A 555 2.11 -37.79 -18.23
CA GLU A 555 1.82 -38.23 -19.59
C GLU A 555 2.80 -37.63 -20.61
N ILE A 556 3.25 -38.44 -21.57
CA ILE A 556 4.22 -38.06 -22.60
C ILE A 556 3.76 -38.57 -23.97
N LEU A 557 4.22 -37.92 -25.04
CA LEU A 557 4.02 -38.32 -26.43
C LEU A 557 5.37 -38.65 -27.08
N ASP A 558 5.38 -39.38 -28.18
CA ASP A 558 6.55 -39.44 -29.06
C ASP A 558 6.79 -38.08 -29.71
N ALA A 559 8.03 -37.59 -29.70
CA ALA A 559 8.37 -36.32 -30.30
C ALA A 559 8.24 -36.38 -31.84
N LYS A 560 7.51 -35.43 -32.42
CA LYS A 560 7.27 -35.34 -33.87
C LYS A 560 8.22 -34.33 -34.51
N GLY A 561 8.95 -34.76 -35.53
CA GLY A 561 9.78 -33.89 -36.37
C GLY A 561 11.15 -34.49 -36.65
N LYS A 562 11.77 -34.08 -37.76
CA LYS A 562 13.12 -34.51 -38.14
C LYS A 562 14.13 -34.05 -37.09
N GLY A 563 14.98 -34.96 -36.61
CA GLY A 563 15.98 -34.70 -35.57
C GLY A 563 15.47 -34.86 -34.14
N LEU A 564 14.21 -35.30 -33.95
CA LEU A 564 13.61 -35.57 -32.64
C LEU A 564 13.29 -37.05 -32.45
N GLU A 565 13.73 -37.92 -33.37
CA GLU A 565 13.48 -39.35 -33.33
C GLU A 565 14.04 -39.96 -32.03
N GLY A 566 13.25 -40.82 -31.37
CA GLY A 566 13.62 -41.46 -30.10
C GLY A 566 13.38 -40.61 -28.84
N LEU A 567 13.05 -39.32 -28.98
CA LEU A 567 12.71 -38.45 -27.85
C LEU A 567 11.22 -38.48 -27.52
N LYS A 568 10.90 -38.17 -26.27
CA LYS A 568 9.54 -37.96 -25.77
C LYS A 568 9.25 -36.47 -25.63
N TYR A 569 7.99 -36.09 -25.76
CA TYR A 569 7.53 -34.71 -25.74
C TYR A 569 6.39 -34.54 -24.73
N ARG A 570 6.44 -33.44 -23.97
CA ARG A 570 5.34 -32.99 -23.12
C ARG A 570 5.24 -31.47 -23.08
N ILE A 571 4.01 -30.96 -23.03
CA ILE A 571 3.74 -29.60 -22.57
C ILE A 571 3.50 -29.66 -21.06
N GLN A 572 4.33 -28.96 -20.28
CA GLN A 572 4.18 -28.88 -18.83
C GLN A 572 3.91 -27.43 -18.40
N VAL A 573 3.00 -27.28 -17.44
CA VAL A 573 2.55 -26.00 -16.90
C VAL A 573 3.07 -25.84 -15.47
N SER A 574 3.69 -24.71 -15.18
CA SER A 574 3.95 -24.24 -13.82
C SER A 574 2.68 -23.61 -13.28
N TYR A 575 1.80 -24.42 -12.70
CA TYR A 575 0.47 -23.95 -12.33
C TYR A 575 0.52 -22.84 -11.24
N LEU A 576 1.52 -22.87 -10.34
CA LEU A 576 1.72 -21.84 -9.30
C LEU A 576 2.21 -20.50 -9.84
N ASP A 577 2.88 -20.47 -11.00
CA ASP A 577 3.32 -19.21 -11.62
C ASP A 577 2.31 -18.69 -12.65
N CYS A 578 1.34 -19.54 -13.03
CA CYS A 578 0.34 -19.18 -14.02
C CYS A 578 -0.58 -18.06 -13.52
N THR A 579 -0.90 -17.12 -14.40
CA THR A 579 -1.81 -16.01 -14.13
C THR A 579 -3.23 -16.26 -14.66
N GLY A 580 -3.46 -17.38 -15.34
CA GLY A 580 -4.78 -17.76 -15.86
C GLY A 580 -5.28 -16.92 -17.03
N CYS A 581 -4.40 -16.19 -17.74
CA CYS A 581 -4.81 -15.29 -18.84
C CYS A 581 -5.50 -15.97 -20.03
N GLY A 582 -5.37 -17.29 -20.21
CA GLY A 582 -6.02 -18.04 -21.28
C GLY A 582 -5.36 -17.96 -22.66
N ASN A 583 -4.36 -17.09 -22.87
CA ASN A 583 -3.70 -16.88 -24.17
C ASN A 583 -3.24 -18.19 -24.83
N CYS A 584 -2.66 -19.11 -24.05
CA CYS A 584 -2.18 -20.39 -24.57
C CYS A 584 -3.31 -21.32 -25.05
N ALA A 585 -4.46 -21.33 -24.36
CA ALA A 585 -5.63 -22.10 -24.76
C ALA A 585 -6.32 -21.49 -25.99
N GLU A 586 -6.44 -20.16 -26.03
CA GLU A 586 -6.99 -19.43 -27.18
C GLU A 586 -6.16 -19.70 -28.45
N ARG A 587 -4.83 -19.54 -28.35
CA ARG A 587 -3.91 -19.67 -29.48
C ARG A 587 -3.65 -21.10 -29.92
N CYS A 588 -4.06 -22.10 -29.16
CA CYS A 588 -3.89 -23.51 -29.53
C CYS A 588 -4.53 -23.77 -30.91
N PRO A 589 -3.75 -24.14 -31.95
CA PRO A 589 -4.24 -24.28 -33.32
C PRO A 589 -4.82 -25.66 -33.63
N ALA A 590 -4.82 -26.58 -32.66
CA ALA A 590 -5.43 -27.90 -32.83
C ALA A 590 -6.95 -27.77 -33.04
N LYS A 591 -7.51 -28.62 -33.91
CA LYS A 591 -8.95 -28.62 -34.24
C LYS A 591 -9.80 -28.80 -32.98
N GLU A 592 -9.46 -29.81 -32.19
CA GLU A 592 -9.91 -29.95 -30.81
C GLU A 592 -8.87 -29.32 -29.90
N LYS A 593 -9.30 -28.53 -28.91
CA LYS A 593 -8.36 -27.77 -28.08
C LYS A 593 -7.48 -28.72 -27.26
N ALA A 594 -6.17 -28.59 -27.41
CA ALA A 594 -5.17 -29.33 -26.64
C ALA A 594 -4.87 -28.69 -25.27
N LEU A 595 -5.48 -27.55 -24.97
CA LEU A 595 -5.38 -26.85 -23.70
C LEU A 595 -6.77 -26.36 -23.30
N VAL A 596 -7.24 -26.79 -22.11
CA VAL A 596 -8.55 -26.43 -21.57
C VAL A 596 -8.35 -25.78 -20.21
N MET A 597 -8.98 -24.63 -19.97
CA MET A 597 -8.86 -23.94 -18.68
C MET A 597 -9.67 -24.68 -17.61
N ARG A 598 -9.01 -25.08 -16.52
CA ARG A 598 -9.63 -25.80 -15.37
C ARG A 598 -9.42 -25.05 -14.06
N PRO A 599 -10.31 -25.24 -13.06
CA PRO A 599 -10.13 -24.65 -11.74
C PRO A 599 -8.77 -25.00 -11.13
N PHE A 600 -8.09 -24.00 -10.58
CA PHE A 600 -6.75 -24.13 -10.01
C PHE A 600 -6.64 -25.26 -8.98
N SER A 601 -7.66 -25.42 -8.13
CA SER A 601 -7.74 -26.47 -7.09
C SER A 601 -7.72 -27.90 -7.66
N THR A 602 -8.08 -28.09 -8.93
CA THR A 602 -8.05 -29.42 -9.57
C THR A 602 -6.67 -29.80 -10.09
N GLN A 603 -5.71 -28.87 -10.07
CA GLN A 603 -4.42 -28.99 -10.79
C GLN A 603 -3.22 -29.14 -9.83
N GLU A 604 -3.44 -29.44 -8.55
CA GLU A 604 -2.39 -29.57 -7.53
C GLU A 604 -1.27 -30.57 -7.94
N LYS A 605 -1.64 -31.65 -8.63
CA LYS A 605 -0.68 -32.66 -9.14
C LYS A 605 0.37 -32.07 -10.08
N GLN A 606 0.06 -30.96 -10.77
CA GLN A 606 0.98 -30.28 -11.67
C GLN A 606 2.21 -29.72 -10.93
N LYS A 607 2.16 -29.56 -9.60
CA LYS A 607 3.32 -29.16 -8.80
C LYS A 607 4.48 -30.14 -8.99
N ALA A 608 4.27 -31.41 -8.66
CA ALA A 608 5.29 -32.44 -8.72
C ALA A 608 5.78 -32.65 -10.17
N PHE A 609 4.87 -32.53 -11.13
CA PHE A 609 5.19 -32.63 -12.56
C PHE A 609 6.06 -31.46 -13.04
N TRP A 610 5.78 -30.24 -12.60
CA TRP A 610 6.63 -29.10 -12.89
C TRP A 610 8.01 -29.25 -12.24
N ASP A 611 8.05 -29.65 -10.96
CA ASP A 611 9.28 -29.84 -10.20
C ASP A 611 10.19 -30.90 -10.86
N PHE A 612 9.62 -31.97 -11.43
CA PHE A 612 10.34 -32.93 -12.26
C PHE A 612 10.74 -32.36 -13.62
N ALA A 613 9.82 -31.72 -14.35
CA ALA A 613 10.10 -31.24 -15.71
C ALA A 613 11.28 -30.27 -15.76
N VAL A 614 11.46 -29.42 -14.74
CA VAL A 614 12.60 -28.48 -14.69
C VAL A 614 13.96 -29.14 -14.39
N THR A 615 14.00 -30.43 -14.02
CA THR A 615 15.27 -31.18 -13.88
C THR A 615 15.71 -31.84 -15.19
N VAL A 616 14.80 -31.95 -16.17
CA VAL A 616 15.09 -32.48 -17.51
C VAL A 616 16.13 -31.61 -18.19
N LYS A 617 17.18 -32.23 -18.74
CA LYS A 617 18.26 -31.48 -19.40
C LYS A 617 17.73 -30.81 -20.68
N PRO A 618 18.07 -29.54 -20.97
CA PRO A 618 17.67 -28.91 -22.24
C PRO A 618 18.25 -29.64 -23.46
N LYS A 619 17.39 -30.08 -24.41
CA LYS A 619 17.81 -30.69 -25.69
C LYS A 619 17.92 -29.61 -26.75
N GLU A 620 18.90 -28.75 -26.53
CA GLU A 620 19.11 -27.58 -27.36
C GLU A 620 19.70 -27.93 -28.74
N ASN A 621 19.43 -27.07 -29.74
CA ASN A 621 19.98 -27.16 -31.11
C ASN A 621 19.45 -28.29 -32.00
N LEU A 622 18.47 -29.09 -31.57
CA LEU A 622 17.86 -30.13 -32.42
C LEU A 622 16.93 -29.58 -33.51
N VAL A 623 16.38 -28.38 -33.29
CA VAL A 623 15.49 -27.67 -34.22
C VAL A 623 15.98 -26.22 -34.35
N PRO A 624 15.95 -25.60 -35.55
CA PRO A 624 16.39 -24.22 -35.73
C PRO A 624 15.67 -23.22 -34.81
N SER A 625 16.45 -22.38 -34.12
CA SER A 625 15.95 -21.46 -33.07
C SER A 625 15.18 -20.25 -33.61
N ASP A 626 15.26 -19.98 -34.91
CA ASP A 626 14.52 -18.94 -35.62
C ASP A 626 13.10 -19.39 -36.02
N THR A 627 12.74 -20.65 -35.78
CA THR A 627 11.37 -21.16 -35.96
C THR A 627 10.55 -21.04 -34.67
N VAL A 628 9.22 -20.92 -34.77
CA VAL A 628 8.33 -20.92 -33.60
C VAL A 628 8.50 -22.19 -32.77
N LYS A 629 8.65 -23.37 -33.39
CA LYS A 629 8.83 -24.61 -32.65
C LYS A 629 10.19 -24.69 -31.96
N GLY A 630 11.28 -24.42 -32.69
CA GLY A 630 12.63 -24.55 -32.18
C GLY A 630 13.02 -23.49 -31.16
N SER A 631 12.55 -22.24 -31.31
CA SER A 631 12.77 -21.18 -30.31
C SER A 631 12.30 -21.58 -28.92
N GLN A 632 11.19 -22.31 -28.81
CA GLN A 632 10.59 -22.69 -27.53
C GLN A 632 11.22 -23.91 -26.86
N PHE A 633 12.18 -24.57 -27.51
CA PHE A 633 13.02 -25.58 -26.84
C PHE A 633 14.24 -24.97 -26.14
N ARG A 634 14.46 -23.65 -26.27
CA ARG A 634 15.47 -22.92 -25.49
C ARG A 634 14.91 -22.56 -24.14
N GLN A 635 15.80 -22.52 -23.14
CA GLN A 635 15.42 -22.03 -21.82
C GLN A 635 15.09 -20.52 -21.91
N PRO A 636 13.85 -20.11 -21.57
CA PRO A 636 13.44 -18.71 -21.56
C PRO A 636 13.99 -17.94 -20.36
#